data_AF-A0A7W9N1F0-F1
#
_entry.id   AF-A0A7W9N1F0-F1
#
_cell.length_a   1.000
_cell.length_b   1.000
_cell.length_c   1.000
_cell.angle_alpha   90.00
_cell.angle_beta   90.00
_cell.angle_gamma   90.00
#
_symmetry.space_group_name_H-M   'P 1'
#
loop_
_entity.id
_entity.type
_entity.pdbx_description
1 polymer ?
#
loop_
_entity_poly.entity_id
_entity_poly.type
_entity_poly.pdbx_seq_one_letter_code
_entity_poly.pdbx_strand_id
1 'polypeptide(L)'
;MDDLDGSAADETVNFALDGRNYEIDLSKEHADELREFLKPYMKKGRAVAPPSPKVEAAQIRKWAAENGYEVSSRGRLHRDVVEAYRNARRK
;
A
#
# COMPACT_ATOMS: atom_id res chain seq x y z
N MET A 1 12.79 14.99 -1.35
CA MET A 1 14.05 14.50 -1.95
C MET A 1 13.65 13.25 -2.69
N ASP A 2 14.17 13.02 -3.90
CA ASP A 2 13.87 11.79 -4.62
C ASP A 2 14.40 10.61 -3.82
N ASP A 3 13.51 9.67 -3.49
CA ASP A 3 13.81 8.54 -2.62
C ASP A 3 14.70 7.48 -3.29
N LEU A 4 14.86 7.50 -4.63
CA LEU A 4 15.68 6.54 -5.36
C LEU A 4 17.16 6.96 -5.43
N ASP A 5 17.42 8.23 -5.67
CA ASP A 5 18.79 8.71 -5.93
C ASP A 5 19.23 9.90 -5.06
N GLY A 6 18.31 10.48 -4.29
CA GLY A 6 18.59 11.63 -3.44
C GLY A 6 18.56 13.00 -4.13
N SER A 7 18.12 13.07 -5.39
CA SER A 7 17.96 14.33 -6.11
C SER A 7 16.73 15.12 -5.64
N ALA A 8 16.34 16.18 -6.36
CA ALA A 8 15.13 16.93 -6.04
C ALA A 8 13.89 16.16 -6.49
N ALA A 9 12.93 15.96 -5.58
CA ALA A 9 11.63 15.37 -5.92
C ALA A 9 10.67 16.45 -6.44
N ASP A 10 9.86 16.08 -7.43
CA ASP A 10 8.81 16.91 -8.02
C ASP A 10 7.41 16.51 -7.51
N GLU A 11 7.19 15.21 -7.24
CA GLU A 11 5.88 14.71 -6.83
C GLU A 11 5.96 13.45 -5.95
N THR A 12 4.89 13.21 -5.20
CA THR A 12 4.70 12.02 -4.38
C THR A 12 3.78 11.04 -5.11
N VAL A 13 4.28 9.84 -5.45
CA VAL A 13 3.52 8.82 -6.18
C VAL A 13 3.01 7.75 -5.22
N ASN A 14 1.69 7.52 -5.26
CA ASN A 14 1.04 6.44 -4.51
C ASN A 14 0.85 5.21 -5.43
N PHE A 15 1.31 4.04 -4.97
CA PHE A 15 1.14 2.78 -5.71
C PHE A 15 0.87 1.61 -4.76
N ALA A 16 0.48 0.46 -5.30
CA ALA A 16 0.20 -0.73 -4.51
C ALA A 16 0.69 -2.01 -5.18
N LEU A 17 1.16 -2.95 -4.35
CA LEU A 17 1.57 -4.29 -4.78
C LEU A 17 1.22 -5.29 -3.67
N ASP A 18 0.63 -6.42 -4.04
CA ASP A 18 0.21 -7.49 -3.11
C ASP A 18 -0.64 -6.99 -1.92
N GLY A 19 -1.51 -6.02 -2.16
CA GLY A 19 -2.39 -5.43 -1.13
C GLY A 19 -1.68 -4.52 -0.12
N ARG A 20 -0.42 -4.16 -0.37
CA ARG A 20 0.32 -3.14 0.38
C ARG A 20 0.30 -1.84 -0.40
N ASN A 21 -0.06 -0.74 0.24
CA ASN A 21 0.05 0.61 -0.32
C ASN A 21 1.41 1.20 0.04
N TYR A 22 2.05 1.82 -0.94
CA TYR A 22 3.34 2.48 -0.85
C TYR A 22 3.19 3.93 -1.32
N GLU A 23 4.05 4.77 -0.76
CA GLU A 23 4.25 6.14 -1.18
C GLU A 23 5.75 6.32 -1.42
N ILE A 24 6.10 7.12 -2.43
CA ILE A 24 7.48 7.42 -2.79
C ILE A 24 7.57 8.84 -3.36
N ASP A 25 8.52 9.63 -2.88
CA ASP A 25 8.82 10.97 -3.41
C ASP A 25 9.78 10.82 -4.59
N LEU A 26 9.40 11.31 -5.77
CA LEU A 26 10.13 11.12 -7.02
C LEU A 26 10.28 12.44 -7.78
N SER A 27 11.41 12.56 -8.49
CA SER A 27 11.56 13.47 -9.62
C SER A 27 10.58 13.09 -10.73
N LYS A 28 10.31 14.04 -11.63
CA LYS A 28 9.41 13.80 -12.76
C LYS A 28 9.86 12.62 -13.64
N GLU A 29 11.15 12.48 -13.87
CA GLU A 29 11.72 11.41 -14.71
C GLU A 29 11.47 10.03 -14.08
N HIS A 30 11.77 9.84 -12.79
CA HIS A 30 11.51 8.57 -12.11
C HIS A 30 10.01 8.29 -11.94
N ALA A 31 9.19 9.32 -11.72
CA ALA A 31 7.74 9.16 -11.65
C ALA A 31 7.17 8.66 -12.99
N ASP A 32 7.67 9.18 -14.12
CA ASP A 32 7.30 8.74 -15.45
C ASP A 32 7.81 7.31 -15.74
N GLU A 33 9.03 6.96 -15.30
CA GLU A 33 9.57 5.60 -15.40
C GLU A 33 8.66 4.58 -14.69
N LEU A 34 8.26 4.86 -13.44
CA LEU A 34 7.36 3.99 -12.68
C LEU A 34 6.02 3.79 -13.40
N ARG A 35 5.45 4.86 -13.97
CA ARG A 35 4.18 4.80 -14.71
C ARG A 35 4.30 3.98 -15.99
N GLU A 36 5.37 4.16 -16.76
CA GLU A 36 5.61 3.40 -17.99
C GLU A 36 5.88 1.92 -17.69
N PHE A 37 6.59 1.61 -16.60
CA PHE A 37 6.81 0.23 -16.15
C PHE A 37 5.49 -0.49 -15.81
N LEU A 38 4.55 0.19 -15.14
CA LEU A 38 3.25 -0.38 -14.74
C LEU A 38 2.22 -0.43 -15.88
N LYS A 39 2.37 0.40 -16.91
CA LYS A 39 1.46 0.56 -18.05
C LYS A 39 1.02 -0.74 -18.74
N PRO A 40 1.89 -1.72 -19.07
CA PRO A 40 1.45 -2.97 -19.70
C PRO A 40 0.52 -3.78 -18.79
N TYR A 41 0.77 -3.78 -17.47
CA TYR A 41 -0.08 -4.47 -16.49
C TYR A 41 -1.42 -3.76 -16.32
N MET A 42 -1.42 -2.43 -16.25
CA MET A 42 -2.64 -1.63 -16.18
C MET A 42 -3.52 -1.81 -17.42
N LYS A 43 -2.92 -1.94 -18.61
CA LYS A 43 -3.63 -2.18 -19.87
C LYS A 43 -4.32 -3.56 -19.93
N LYS A 44 -3.79 -4.56 -19.24
CA LYS A 44 -4.34 -5.93 -19.19
C LYS A 44 -5.18 -6.19 -17.94
N GLY A 45 -4.98 -5.41 -16.89
CA GLY A 45 -5.71 -5.48 -15.64
C GLY A 45 -7.03 -4.72 -15.66
N ARG A 46 -7.68 -4.69 -14.52
CA ARG A 46 -8.84 -3.81 -14.27
C ARG A 46 -8.53 -2.90 -13.10
N ALA A 47 -8.97 -1.65 -13.19
CA ALA A 47 -9.02 -0.80 -12.02
C ALA A 47 -9.97 -1.43 -10.99
N VAL A 48 -9.48 -1.60 -9.77
CA VAL A 48 -10.31 -1.95 -8.62
C VAL A 48 -10.32 -0.76 -7.69
N ALA A 49 -11.47 -0.46 -7.09
CA ALA A 49 -11.49 0.54 -6.02
C ALA A 49 -10.54 0.06 -4.91
N PRO A 50 -9.64 0.92 -4.40
CA PRO A 50 -8.87 0.57 -3.22
C PRO A 50 -9.86 0.19 -2.10
N PRO A 51 -9.54 -0.82 -1.27
CA PRO A 51 -10.38 -1.14 -0.12
C PRO A 51 -10.55 0.15 0.69
N SER A 52 -11.78 0.50 1.06
CA SER A 52 -11.95 1.71 1.86
C SER A 52 -11.12 1.55 3.15
N PRO A 53 -10.37 2.58 3.60
CA PRO A 53 -9.53 2.46 4.79
C PRO A 53 -10.32 1.96 6.01
N LYS A 54 -11.62 2.28 6.07
CA LYS A 54 -12.54 1.79 7.10
C LYS A 54 -12.83 0.29 6.98
N VAL A 55 -13.06 -0.20 5.76
CA VAL A 55 -13.28 -1.62 5.49
C VAL A 55 -12.00 -2.43 5.74
N GLU A 56 -10.85 -1.94 5.29
CA GLU A 56 -9.55 -2.59 5.54
C GLU A 56 -9.27 -2.68 7.04
N ALA A 57 -9.45 -1.59 7.79
CA ALA A 57 -9.23 -1.60 9.24
C ALA A 57 -10.20 -2.54 9.98
N ALA A 58 -11.45 -2.68 9.52
CA ALA A 58 -12.39 -3.64 10.09
C ALA A 58 -11.96 -5.10 9.81
N GLN A 59 -11.48 -5.38 8.60
CA GLN A 59 -10.98 -6.71 8.21
C GLN A 59 -9.71 -7.08 8.98
N ILE A 60 -8.76 -6.15 9.12
CA ILE A 60 -7.53 -6.37 9.88
C ILE A 60 -7.87 -6.62 11.35
N ARG A 61 -8.79 -5.86 11.97
CA ARG A 61 -9.21 -6.10 13.36
C ARG A 61 -9.83 -7.48 13.55
N LYS A 62 -10.70 -7.88 12.64
CA LYS A 62 -11.33 -9.20 12.69
C LYS A 62 -10.29 -10.31 12.62
N TRP A 63 -9.40 -10.25 11.63
CA TRP A 63 -8.32 -11.22 11.49
C TRP A 63 -7.36 -11.21 12.69
N ALA A 64 -7.01 -10.02 13.19
CA ALA A 64 -6.14 -9.86 14.35
C ALA A 64 -6.71 -10.56 15.58
N ALA A 65 -7.99 -10.35 15.88
CA ALA A 65 -8.68 -11.02 16.99
C ALA A 65 -8.72 -12.54 16.81
N GLU A 66 -8.95 -13.03 15.59
CA GLU A 66 -8.93 -14.46 15.26
C GLU A 66 -7.53 -15.09 15.37
N ASN A 67 -6.46 -14.28 15.24
CA ASN A 67 -5.07 -14.72 15.25
C ASN A 67 -4.32 -14.34 16.54
N GLY A 68 -5.04 -13.95 17.60
CA GLY A 68 -4.47 -13.69 18.93
C GLY A 68 -3.75 -12.35 19.10
N TYR A 69 -3.91 -11.41 18.17
CA TYR A 69 -3.38 -10.06 18.29
C TYR A 69 -4.32 -9.17 19.09
N GLU A 70 -3.78 -8.45 20.07
CA GLU A 70 -4.51 -7.40 20.76
C GLU A 70 -4.62 -6.15 19.89
N VAL A 71 -5.85 -5.73 19.60
CA VAL A 71 -6.13 -4.56 18.75
C VAL A 71 -7.20 -3.67 19.36
N SER A 72 -6.95 -2.36 19.33
CA SER A 72 -7.97 -1.37 19.72
C SER A 72 -9.22 -1.51 18.85
N SER A 73 -10.40 -1.33 19.46
CA SER A 73 -11.69 -1.33 18.75
C SER A 73 -11.86 -0.14 17.79
N ARG A 74 -11.10 0.95 18.00
CA ARG A 74 -11.14 2.18 17.20
C ARG A 74 -9.75 2.75 16.95
N GLY A 75 -9.66 3.71 16.02
CA GLY A 75 -8.42 4.42 15.72
C GLY A 75 -7.45 3.61 14.84
N ARG A 76 -6.24 4.15 14.69
CA ARG A 76 -5.19 3.57 13.84
C ARG A 76 -4.78 2.19 14.36
N LEU A 77 -4.57 1.24 13.45
CA LEU A 77 -4.04 -0.08 13.79
C LEU A 77 -2.52 -0.02 13.91
N HIS A 78 -1.97 -0.83 14.83
CA HIS A 78 -0.52 -0.94 14.96
C HIS A 78 0.08 -1.49 13.67
N ARG A 79 1.20 -0.93 13.23
CA ARG A 79 1.82 -1.26 11.94
C ARG A 79 2.10 -2.76 11.82
N ASP A 80 2.59 -3.37 12.90
CA ASP A 80 2.94 -4.79 12.92
C ASP A 80 1.74 -5.71 12.70
N VAL A 81 0.55 -5.33 13.22
CA VAL A 81 -0.69 -6.09 13.00
C VAL A 81 -1.16 -5.97 11.55
N VAL A 82 -1.06 -4.77 10.98
CA VAL A 82 -1.38 -4.52 9.56
C VAL A 82 -0.45 -5.33 8.66
N GLU A 83 0.84 -5.39 9.00
CA GLU A 83 1.82 -6.15 8.24
C GLU A 83 1.59 -7.67 8.37
N ALA A 84 1.34 -8.17 9.58
CA ALA A 84 1.04 -9.58 9.80
C ALA A 84 -0.21 -10.02 9.03
N TYR A 85 -1.25 -9.19 9.00
CA TYR A 85 -2.45 -9.42 8.20
C TYR A 85 -2.14 -9.55 6.71
N ARG A 86 -1.33 -8.63 6.18
CA ARG A 86 -0.94 -8.61 4.76
C ARG A 86 -0.09 -9.83 4.40
N ASN A 87 0.84 -10.23 5.27
CA ASN A 87 1.67 -11.42 5.08
C ASN A 87 0.84 -12.71 5.04
N ALA A 88 -0.15 -12.84 5.93
CA ALA A 88 -1.03 -14.00 5.94
C ALA A 88 -1.87 -14.18 4.66
N ARG A 89 -2.05 -13.11 3.87
CA ARG A 89 -2.82 -13.12 2.61
C ARG A 89 -1.96 -13.27 1.36
N ARG A 90 -0.63 -13.27 1.51
CA ARG A 90 0.33 -13.47 0.43
C ARG A 90 0.45 -14.97 0.20
N LYS A 91 -0.36 -15.50 -0.72
CA LYS A 91 -0.40 -16.93 -1.08
C LYS A 91 0.51 -17.21 -2.26
#